data_AF-A0A7W1VPQ4-F1
#
_entry.id   AF-A0A7W1VPQ4-F1
#
_cell.length_a   1.000
_cell.length_b   1.000
_cell.length_c   1.000
_cell.angle_alpha   90.00
_cell.angle_beta   90.00
_cell.angle_gamma   90.00
#
_symmetry.space_group_name_H-M   'P 1'
#
loop_
_entity.id
_entity.type
_entity.pdbx_description
1 polymer ?
#
loop_
_entity_poly.entity_id
_entity_poly.type
_entity_poly.pdbx_seq_one_letter_code
_entity_poly.pdbx_strand_id
1 'polypeptide(L)'
;MFCKVDSSLETPITIKNFLEGGFGSDSFGCASDEIPSAIGEFGFDPTNPIPVRGIVSSNIYLERLLTSEGKKVDYKRNGSLIVPNISGNIDEYEISQNGRPLCKLYISPYNQRISGRPPRGFILFQED
;
A
#
# COMPACT_ATOMS: atom_id res chain seq x y z
N MET A 1 -40.72 -2.35 -30.31
CA MET A 1 -39.97 -1.82 -31.48
C MET A 1 -38.50 -1.90 -31.10
N PHE A 2 -37.76 -2.72 -31.83
CA PHE A 2 -36.32 -2.89 -31.69
C PHE A 2 -35.61 -1.58 -31.98
N CYS A 3 -34.52 -1.28 -31.28
CA CYS A 3 -33.27 -0.88 -31.93
C CYS A 3 -32.09 -0.97 -30.96
N LYS A 4 -31.17 -1.83 -31.36
CA LYS A 4 -29.79 -1.97 -30.91
C LYS A 4 -29.00 -0.83 -31.56
N VAL A 5 -28.07 -0.18 -30.86
CA VAL A 5 -27.00 0.54 -31.55
C VAL A 5 -25.68 0.29 -30.84
N ASP A 6 -24.88 -0.43 -31.60
CA ASP A 6 -23.50 -0.83 -31.40
C ASP A 6 -22.55 0.38 -31.43
N SER A 7 -21.47 0.24 -30.66
CA SER A 7 -20.08 0.29 -31.10
C SER A 7 -19.56 1.47 -31.96
N SER A 8 -18.48 2.03 -31.43
CA SER A 8 -17.26 2.48 -32.13
C SER A 8 -17.02 3.96 -32.46
N LEU A 9 -15.74 4.29 -32.23
CA LEU A 9 -14.87 5.37 -32.76
C LEU A 9 -15.01 6.76 -32.10
N GLU A 10 -14.18 7.11 -31.11
CA GLU A 10 -12.79 7.64 -31.25
C GLU A 10 -12.75 9.07 -31.81
N THR A 11 -12.59 10.14 -31.02
CA THR A 11 -11.32 10.78 -30.56
C THR A 11 -11.55 12.33 -30.55
N PRO A 12 -10.63 13.24 -30.16
CA PRO A 12 -9.64 13.28 -29.09
C PRO A 12 -9.66 14.64 -28.33
N ILE A 13 -10.69 15.00 -27.53
CA ILE A 13 -10.74 16.35 -26.90
C ILE A 13 -11.29 16.34 -25.45
N THR A 14 -11.04 15.26 -24.69
CA THR A 14 -11.47 15.22 -23.26
C THR A 14 -10.33 14.92 -22.30
N ILE A 15 -9.07 14.93 -22.76
CA ILE A 15 -7.92 14.68 -21.89
C ILE A 15 -7.41 15.96 -21.18
N LYS A 16 -7.88 17.15 -21.58
CA LYS A 16 -7.38 18.41 -21.00
C LYS A 16 -8.15 18.96 -19.80
N ASN A 17 -9.34 18.44 -19.48
CA ASN A 17 -10.14 18.96 -18.35
C ASN A 17 -10.13 18.04 -17.11
N PHE A 18 -9.26 17.04 -17.06
CA PHE A 18 -9.09 16.17 -15.89
C PHE A 18 -7.72 16.32 -15.20
N LEU A 19 -6.86 17.24 -15.68
CA LEU A 19 -5.52 17.45 -15.13
C LEU A 19 -5.35 18.79 -14.36
N GLU A 20 -6.36 19.66 -14.32
CA GLU A 20 -6.27 20.99 -13.71
C GLU A 20 -7.33 21.21 -12.62
N GLY A 21 -7.39 20.30 -11.66
CA GLY A 21 -8.28 20.41 -10.51
C GLY A 21 -7.74 19.67 -9.31
N GLY A 22 -6.74 20.24 -8.64
CA GLY A 22 -6.31 19.73 -7.33
C GLY A 22 -4.83 19.89 -6.99
N PHE A 23 -4.24 21.07 -7.15
CA PHE A 23 -3.20 21.50 -6.18
C PHE A 23 -3.91 21.86 -4.87
N GLY A 24 -4.47 20.83 -4.24
CA GLY A 24 -4.93 20.88 -2.87
C GLY A 24 -3.70 20.78 -1.99
N SER A 25 -3.38 21.87 -1.33
CA SER A 25 -2.56 21.87 -0.12
C SER A 25 -3.33 21.15 0.98
N ASP A 26 -3.41 19.82 0.90
CA ASP A 26 -4.02 18.97 1.90
C ASP A 26 -2.91 18.35 2.77
N SER A 27 -2.54 19.08 3.80
CA SER A 27 -1.47 18.81 4.78
C SER A 27 -1.74 17.59 5.69
N PHE A 28 -2.34 16.52 5.16
CA PHE A 28 -2.73 15.31 5.91
C PHE A 28 -2.28 13.99 5.27
N GLY A 29 -1.26 14.02 4.41
CA GLY A 29 -0.55 12.83 3.97
C GLY A 29 0.94 13.02 4.22
N CYS A 30 1.56 12.12 4.97
CA CYS A 30 3.00 12.18 5.14
C CYS A 30 3.68 11.90 3.79
N ALA A 31 4.43 12.87 3.27
CA ALA A 31 5.26 12.70 2.08
C ALA A 31 6.57 11.93 2.38
N SER A 32 6.81 11.63 3.65
CA SER A 32 7.97 10.86 4.13
C SER A 32 7.66 9.37 4.17
N ASP A 33 8.67 8.54 3.94
CA ASP A 33 8.58 7.07 4.01
C ASP A 33 8.28 6.54 5.43
N GLU A 34 8.27 7.42 6.43
CA GLU A 34 7.98 7.17 7.85
C GLU A 34 6.96 8.18 8.37
N ILE A 35 5.99 7.73 9.17
CA ILE A 35 5.03 8.61 9.85
C ILE A 35 5.80 9.29 11.01
N PRO A 36 5.82 10.63 11.12
CA PRO A 36 6.64 11.33 12.12
C PRO A 36 6.24 11.04 13.57
N SER A 37 5.00 10.59 13.79
CA SER A 37 4.52 10.12 15.09
C SER A 37 4.73 8.63 15.32
N ALA A 38 5.26 7.87 14.35
CA ALA A 38 5.41 6.43 14.51
C ALA A 38 6.46 6.07 15.56
N ILE A 39 6.14 5.04 16.35
CA ILE A 39 6.98 4.53 17.42
C ILE A 39 7.06 3.01 17.25
N GLY A 40 8.27 2.45 17.30
CA GLY A 40 8.50 1.01 17.13
C GLY A 40 9.20 0.64 15.81
N GLU A 41 9.25 -0.66 15.51
CA GLU A 41 9.90 -1.19 14.32
C GLU A 41 9.02 -1.03 13.08
N PHE A 42 9.59 -0.45 12.03
CA PHE A 42 8.88 -0.16 10.78
C PHE A 42 8.28 -1.42 10.16
N GLY A 43 6.96 -1.41 10.03
CA GLY A 43 6.14 -2.50 9.53
C GLY A 43 5.88 -3.63 10.52
N PHE A 44 6.61 -3.74 11.62
CA PHE A 44 6.41 -4.79 12.64
C PHE A 44 5.54 -4.35 13.79
N ASP A 45 5.45 -3.04 14.04
CA ASP A 45 4.59 -2.49 15.07
C ASP A 45 3.34 -1.85 14.47
N PRO A 46 2.17 -2.02 15.10
CA PRO A 46 0.96 -1.33 14.67
C PRO A 46 1.07 0.19 14.88
N THR A 47 1.99 0.64 15.73
CA THR A 47 2.31 2.06 15.92
C THR A 47 3.35 2.59 14.94
N ASN A 48 3.91 1.73 14.06
CA ASN A 48 4.79 2.09 12.95
C ASN A 48 4.50 1.25 11.68
N PRO A 49 3.28 1.32 11.12
CA PRO A 49 2.87 0.54 9.96
C PRO A 49 3.50 1.10 8.67
N ILE A 50 3.53 0.27 7.64
CA ILE A 50 4.00 0.62 6.30
C ILE A 50 2.93 1.50 5.63
N PRO A 51 3.22 2.78 5.31
CA PRO A 51 2.26 3.62 4.62
C PRO A 51 2.18 3.20 3.15
N VAL A 52 0.98 2.87 2.69
CA VAL A 52 0.71 2.54 1.28
C VAL A 52 -0.49 3.30 0.73
N ARG A 53 -0.51 3.48 -0.59
CA ARG A 53 -1.57 4.18 -1.30
C ARG A 53 -2.68 3.23 -1.74
N GLY A 54 -3.61 2.93 -0.83
CA GLY A 54 -4.76 2.07 -1.08
C GLY A 54 -4.48 0.58 -0.93
N ILE A 55 -5.56 -0.20 -0.86
CA ILE A 55 -5.55 -1.65 -0.59
C ILE A 55 -4.82 -2.43 -1.70
N VAL A 56 -4.95 -2.01 -2.96
CA VAL A 56 -4.27 -2.65 -4.09
C VAL A 56 -2.75 -2.56 -3.92
N SER A 57 -2.26 -1.39 -3.52
CA SER A 57 -0.83 -1.16 -3.28
C SER A 57 -0.29 -1.99 -2.12
N SER A 58 -1.11 -2.30 -1.11
CA SER A 58 -0.73 -3.23 -0.02
C SER A 58 -0.37 -4.61 -0.57
N ASN A 59 -1.19 -5.13 -1.49
CA ASN A 59 -0.92 -6.44 -2.11
C ASN A 59 0.33 -6.37 -2.98
N ILE A 60 0.47 -5.35 -3.82
CA ILE A 60 1.66 -5.16 -4.67
C ILE A 60 2.93 -5.09 -3.83
N TYR A 61 2.89 -4.38 -2.70
CA TYR A 61 4.02 -4.29 -1.78
C TYR A 61 4.38 -5.66 -1.21
N LEU A 62 3.39 -6.43 -0.75
CA LEU A 62 3.58 -7.78 -0.22
C LEU A 62 4.04 -8.78 -1.28
N GLU A 63 3.58 -8.66 -2.51
CA GLU A 63 4.03 -9.50 -3.64
C GLU A 63 5.49 -9.24 -4.01
N ARG A 64 5.96 -8.00 -3.84
CA ARG A 64 7.37 -7.60 -4.03
C ARG A 64 8.23 -7.90 -2.81
N LEU A 65 7.63 -8.26 -1.68
CA LEU A 65 8.36 -8.55 -0.46
C LEU A 65 9.05 -9.91 -0.58
N LEU A 66 10.36 -9.91 -0.37
CA LEU A 66 11.19 -11.11 -0.33
C LEU A 66 11.89 -11.17 1.02
N THR A 67 12.20 -12.36 1.49
CA THR A 67 13.06 -12.51 2.67
C THR A 67 14.46 -11.99 2.40
N SER A 68 15.28 -11.80 3.43
CA SER A 68 16.70 -11.49 3.29
C SER A 68 17.50 -12.48 2.42
N GLU A 69 16.97 -13.69 2.20
CA GLU A 69 17.53 -14.70 1.30
C GLU A 69 17.05 -14.56 -0.17
N GLY A 70 16.20 -13.58 -0.48
CA GLY A 70 15.59 -13.40 -1.79
C GLY A 70 14.47 -14.40 -2.11
N LYS A 71 13.88 -15.05 -1.10
CA LYS A 71 12.76 -15.99 -1.28
C LYS A 71 11.43 -15.27 -1.18
N LYS A 72 10.48 -15.65 -2.04
CA LYS A 72 9.09 -15.17 -1.96
C LYS A 72 8.45 -15.61 -0.66
N VAL A 73 7.66 -14.72 -0.06
CA VAL A 73 6.86 -15.00 1.12
C VAL A 73 5.39 -15.13 0.76
N ASP A 74 4.67 -15.88 1.58
CA ASP A 74 3.23 -15.98 1.56
C ASP A 74 2.66 -15.01 2.61
N TYR A 75 1.50 -14.42 2.35
CA TYR A 75 0.91 -13.43 3.25
C TYR A 75 -0.58 -13.64 3.38
N LYS A 76 -1.09 -13.48 4.60
CA LYS A 76 -2.51 -13.61 4.91
C LYS A 76 -2.97 -12.42 5.73
N ARG A 77 -3.99 -11.71 5.25
CA ARG A 77 -4.61 -10.63 6.03
C ARG A 77 -5.31 -11.24 7.26
N ASN A 78 -4.87 -10.84 8.46
CA ASN A 78 -5.45 -11.29 9.72
C ASN A 78 -6.63 -10.39 10.15
N GLY A 79 -6.53 -9.08 9.90
CA GLY A 79 -7.60 -8.14 10.23
C GLY A 79 -7.20 -6.68 10.06
N SER A 80 -8.02 -5.79 10.61
CA SER A 80 -7.71 -4.36 10.71
C SER A 80 -7.79 -3.90 12.15
N LEU A 81 -6.87 -3.03 12.54
CA LEU A 81 -6.75 -2.38 13.83
C LEU A 81 -6.82 -0.87 13.66
N ILE A 82 -7.13 -0.20 14.77
CA ILE A 82 -7.09 1.25 14.89
C ILE A 82 -6.20 1.53 16.09
N VAL A 83 -5.16 2.34 15.89
CA VAL A 83 -4.27 2.76 16.98
C VAL A 83 -4.48 4.25 17.21
N PRO A 84 -4.41 4.73 18.47
CA PRO A 84 -4.62 6.14 18.78
C PRO A 84 -3.53 7.05 18.19
N ASN A 85 -2.36 6.48 17.87
CA ASN A 85 -1.18 7.20 17.39
C ASN A 85 -1.21 7.52 15.89
N ILE A 86 -2.08 6.85 15.11
CA ILE A 86 -2.12 6.97 13.65
C ILE A 86 -3.56 7.13 13.21
N SER A 87 -3.83 8.17 12.43
CA SER A 87 -5.14 8.38 11.85
C SER A 87 -5.40 7.39 10.72
N GLY A 88 -6.49 6.63 10.83
CA GLY A 88 -6.92 5.65 9.84
C GLY A 88 -6.84 4.22 10.35
N ASN A 89 -7.36 3.29 9.55
CA ASN A 89 -7.28 1.87 9.85
C ASN A 89 -5.93 1.31 9.37
N ILE A 90 -5.41 0.36 10.13
CA ILE A 90 -4.18 -0.38 9.85
C ILE A 90 -4.58 -1.82 9.61
N ASP A 91 -4.11 -2.42 8.53
CA ASP A 91 -4.30 -3.83 8.23
C ASP A 91 -3.13 -4.65 8.78
N GLU A 92 -3.44 -5.72 9.51
CA GLU A 92 -2.48 -6.73 9.95
C GLU A 92 -2.41 -7.86 8.93
N TYR A 93 -1.21 -8.17 8.48
CA TYR A 93 -0.87 -9.27 7.60
C TYR A 93 0.08 -10.22 8.30
N GLU A 94 -0.26 -11.50 8.35
CA GLU A 94 0.66 -12.55 8.78
C GLU A 94 1.50 -13.01 7.59
N ILE A 95 2.82 -12.90 7.73
CA ILE A 95 3.78 -13.33 6.72
C ILE A 95 4.29 -14.71 7.09
N SER A 96 4.26 -15.62 6.13
CA SER A 96 4.74 -16.99 6.30
C SER A 96 5.61 -17.40 5.12
N GLN A 97 6.48 -18.39 5.32
CA GLN A 97 7.29 -18.97 4.24
C GLN A 97 7.18 -20.48 4.32
N ASN A 98 6.77 -21.12 3.22
CA ASN A 98 6.56 -22.57 3.15
C ASN A 98 5.68 -23.12 4.31
N GLY A 99 4.61 -22.39 4.64
CA GLY A 99 3.69 -22.76 5.73
C GLY A 99 4.20 -22.48 7.15
N ARG A 100 5.37 -21.87 7.32
CA ARG A 100 5.89 -21.44 8.63
C ARG A 100 5.64 -19.95 8.83
N PRO A 101 4.90 -19.52 9.87
CA PRO A 101 4.74 -18.10 10.16
C PRO A 101 6.09 -17.49 10.53
N LEU A 102 6.46 -16.40 9.88
CA LEU A 102 7.69 -15.66 10.12
C LEU A 102 7.43 -14.49 11.06
N CYS A 103 6.50 -13.62 10.69
CA CYS A 103 6.20 -12.40 11.43
C CYS A 103 4.85 -11.82 11.02
N LYS A 104 4.44 -10.77 11.72
CA LYS A 104 3.28 -9.96 11.35
C LYS A 104 3.76 -8.62 10.81
N LEU A 105 3.11 -8.17 9.75
CA LEU A 105 3.32 -6.87 9.16
C LEU A 105 2.06 -6.03 9.26
N TYR A 106 2.25 -4.74 9.54
CA TYR A 106 1.19 -3.76 9.68
C TYR A 106 1.27 -2.77 8.53
N ILE A 107 0.17 -2.60 7.80
CA ILE A 107 0.10 -1.76 6.59
C ILE A 107 -1.04 -0.77 6.74
N SER A 108 -0.80 0.51 6.44
CA SER A 108 -1.83 1.54 6.46
C SER A 108 -2.14 2.03 5.04
N PRO A 109 -3.28 1.62 4.43
CA PRO A 109 -3.61 1.93 3.04
C PRO A 109 -4.15 3.35 2.79
N TYR A 110 -4.19 4.21 3.80
CA TYR A 110 -4.78 5.56 3.71
C TYR A 110 -3.75 6.66 3.45
N ASN A 111 -2.57 6.31 2.93
CA ASN A 111 -1.46 7.26 2.74
C ASN A 111 -1.32 7.68 1.27
N GLN A 112 -0.72 8.86 1.03
CA GLN A 112 -0.60 9.44 -0.31
C GLN A 112 0.49 8.76 -1.18
N ARG A 113 1.42 8.02 -0.55
CA ARG A 113 2.56 7.36 -1.19
C ARG A 113 2.68 5.90 -0.75
N ILE A 114 3.28 5.07 -1.60
CA ILE A 114 3.72 3.70 -1.28
C ILE A 114 5.13 3.81 -0.72
N SER A 115 5.34 3.40 0.54
CA SER A 115 6.68 3.37 1.12
C SER A 115 7.58 2.44 0.30
N GLY A 116 8.77 2.94 -0.06
CA GLY A 116 9.78 2.15 -0.76
C GLY A 116 10.71 1.37 0.17
N ARG A 117 10.47 1.43 1.48
CA ARG A 117 11.36 0.85 2.49
C ARG A 117 10.88 -0.55 2.89
N PRO A 118 11.71 -1.60 2.80
CA PRO A 118 11.36 -2.91 3.35
C PRO A 118 11.39 -2.89 4.89
N PRO A 119 10.54 -3.69 5.57
CA PRO A 119 10.73 -4.00 6.98
C PRO A 119 12.07 -4.71 7.19
N ARG A 120 12.63 -4.56 8.40
CA ARG A 120 13.91 -5.16 8.78
C ARG A 120 13.93 -6.67 8.50
N GLY A 121 14.99 -7.16 7.84
CA GLY A 121 15.13 -8.57 7.50
C GLY A 121 14.41 -9.00 6.21
N PHE A 122 13.77 -8.05 5.52
CA PHE A 122 13.19 -8.25 4.20
C PHE A 122 13.87 -7.35 3.17
N ILE A 123 13.67 -7.69 1.90
CA ILE A 123 14.08 -6.89 0.75
C ILE A 123 12.86 -6.70 -0.16
N LEU A 124 12.81 -5.58 -0.87
CA LEU A 124 11.80 -5.35 -1.89
C LEU A 124 12.40 -5.61 -3.26
N PHE A 125 11.70 -6.41 -4.06
CA PHE A 125 12.01 -6.55 -5.47
C PHE A 125 11.68 -5.24 -6.19
N GLN A 126 12.70 -4.61 -6.78
CA GLN A 126 12.56 -3.45 -7.66
C GLN A 126 12.85 -3.95 -9.09
N GLU A 127 11.85 -3.87 -9.97
CA GLU A 127 12.09 -3.96 -11.41
C GLU A 127 12.70 -2.63 -11.86
N ASP A 128 13.91 -2.70 -12.42
CA ASP A 128 14.66 -1.57 -13.01
C ASP A 128 14.04 -1.17 -14.36
#